data_AF-A0A536WV30-F1
#
_entry.id   AF-A0A536WV30-F1
#
_cell.length_a   1.000
_cell.length_b   1.000
_cell.length_c   1.000
_cell.angle_alpha   90.00
_cell.angle_beta   90.00
_cell.angle_gamma   90.00
#
_symmetry.space_group_name_H-M   'P 1'
#
loop_
_entity.id
_entity.type
_entity.pdbx_description
1 polymer ?
#
loop_
_entity_poly.entity_id
_entity_poly.type
_entity_poly.pdbx_seq_one_letter_code
_entity_poly.pdbx_strand_id
1 'polypeptide(L)' 'MKLVRPTEQHLPGYVAALERGWSADNVRGAVAAREELAKIANNPSAFVASLVDREAKGGPVTLPDGSTVARIPPRRPARR' A
#
# COMPACT_ATOMS: atom_id res chain seq x y z
N MET A 1 -7.82 12.71 17.73
CA MET A 1 -7.21 11.85 16.68
C MET A 1 -7.12 12.67 15.40
N LYS A 2 -5.94 12.75 14.77
CA LYS A 2 -5.73 13.50 13.51
C LYS A 2 -5.25 12.52 12.45
N LEU A 3 -5.94 12.46 11.31
CA LEU A 3 -5.41 11.73 10.15
C LEU A 3 -4.19 12.47 9.62
N VAL A 4 -3.05 11.79 9.60
CA VAL A 4 -1.82 12.26 8.96
C VAL A 4 -1.60 11.49 7.68
N ARG A 5 -0.96 12.12 6.69
CA ARG A 5 -0.54 11.40 5.49
C ARG A 5 0.60 10.44 5.83
N PRO A 6 0.71 9.30 5.11
CA PRO A 6 1.92 8.47 5.16
C PRO A 6 3.14 9.33 4.81
N THR A 7 4.13 9.31 5.69
CA THR A 7 5.43 9.94 5.49
C THR A 7 6.52 8.99 5.98
N GLU A 8 7.72 9.13 5.44
CA GLU A 8 8.87 8.30 5.84
C GLU A 8 9.17 8.36 7.33
N GLN A 9 8.87 9.49 7.99
CA GLN A 9 9.04 9.67 9.44
C GLN A 9 8.24 8.65 10.27
N HIS A 10 7.11 8.17 9.77
CA HIS A 10 6.29 7.17 10.46
C HIS A 10 6.62 5.73 10.07
N LEU A 11 7.47 5.54 9.05
CA LEU A 11 7.79 4.22 8.50
C LEU A 11 8.46 3.27 9.50
N PRO A 12 9.37 3.73 10.40
CA PRO A 12 9.96 2.83 11.40
C PRO A 12 8.91 2.19 12.33
N GLY A 13 7.89 2.96 12.73
CA GLY A 13 6.80 2.44 13.56
C GLY A 13 5.95 1.40 12.82
N TYR A 14 5.74 1.61 11.52
CA TYR A 14 5.04 0.67 10.65
C TYR A 14 5.82 -0.64 10.48
N VAL A 15 7.12 -0.56 10.17
CA VAL A 15 8.03 -1.72 10.07
C VAL A 15 8.00 -2.53 11.36
N ALA A 16 8.14 -1.87 12.51
CA ALA A 16 8.14 -2.56 13.80
C ALA A 16 6.79 -3.26 14.08
N ALA A 17 5.67 -2.74 13.58
CA ALA A 17 4.39 -3.44 13.68
C ALA A 17 4.35 -4.70 12.82
N LEU A 18 4.81 -4.63 11.58
CA LEU A 18 4.91 -5.77 10.67
C LEU A 18 5.82 -6.87 11.23
N GLU A 19 6.97 -6.50 11.82
CA GLU A 19 7.89 -7.43 12.46
C GLU A 19 7.30 -8.12 13.71
N ARG A 20 6.38 -7.45 14.41
CA ARG A 20 5.61 -8.04 15.53
C ARG A 20 4.44 -8.90 15.08
N GLY A 21 4.28 -9.15 13.78
CA GLY A 21 3.24 -10.01 13.22
C GLY A 21 1.91 -9.31 12.92
N TRP A 22 1.85 -7.98 13.01
CA TRP A 22 0.69 -7.23 12.55
C TRP A 22 0.66 -7.17 11.01
N SER A 23 -0.54 -7.15 10.42
CA SER A 23 -0.73 -6.99 8.97
C SER A 23 -1.94 -6.12 8.67
N ALA A 24 -1.84 -5.28 7.63
CA ALA A 24 -2.95 -4.53 7.10
C ALA A 24 -3.93 -5.41 6.30
N ASP A 25 -3.45 -6.53 5.75
CA ASP A 25 -4.24 -7.52 5.04
C ASP A 25 -4.69 -8.62 6.03
N ASN A 26 -5.95 -8.56 6.43
CA ASN A 26 -6.54 -9.49 7.40
C ASN A 26 -6.84 -10.89 6.85
N VAL A 27 -6.69 -11.10 5.53
CA VAL A 27 -6.92 -12.40 4.88
C VAL A 27 -5.60 -13.15 4.73
N ARG A 28 -4.59 -12.49 4.14
CA ARG A 28 -3.27 -13.08 3.88
C ARG A 28 -2.32 -12.97 5.08
N GLY A 29 -2.60 -12.06 6.00
CA GLY A 29 -1.89 -11.93 7.28
C GLY A 29 -0.38 -11.79 7.11
N ALA A 30 0.36 -12.71 7.71
CA ALA A 30 1.83 -12.70 7.76
C ALA A 30 2.50 -12.75 6.37
N VAL A 31 1.86 -13.34 5.36
CA VAL A 31 2.41 -13.36 3.99
C VAL A 31 2.46 -11.95 3.42
N ALA A 32 1.36 -11.20 3.54
CA ALA A 32 1.30 -9.81 3.08
C ALA A 32 2.28 -8.91 3.87
N ALA A 33 2.41 -9.12 5.17
CA ALA A 33 3.36 -8.36 6.00
C ALA A 33 4.81 -8.55 5.52
N ARG A 34 5.21 -9.78 5.16
CA ARG A 34 6.54 -10.07 4.62
C ARG A 34 6.78 -9.43 3.24
N GLU A 35 5.77 -9.45 2.37
CA GLU A 35 5.85 -8.78 1.07
C GLU A 35 6.00 -7.26 1.22
N GLU A 36 5.31 -6.65 2.17
CA GLU A 36 5.45 -5.22 2.47
C GLU A 36 6.83 -4.89 3.04
N LEU A 37 7.33 -5.68 3.99
CA LEU A 37 8.71 -5.53 4.50
C LEU A 37 9.74 -5.61 3.37
N ALA A 38 9.57 -6.53 2.42
CA ALA A 38 10.46 -6.63 1.26
C ALA A 38 10.38 -5.39 0.35
N LYS A 39 9.18 -4.84 0.11
CA LYS A 39 9.01 -3.60 -0.67
C LYS A 39 9.63 -2.40 0.02
N ILE A 40 9.45 -2.29 1.35
CA ILE A 40 10.03 -1.23 2.17
C ILE A 40 11.56 -1.32 2.15
N ALA A 41 12.13 -2.51 2.32
CA ALA A 41 13.57 -2.73 2.29
C ALA A 41 14.18 -2.36 0.92
N ASN A 42 13.46 -2.62 -0.18
CA ASN A 42 13.93 -2.31 -1.52
C ASN A 42 13.88 -0.80 -1.84
N ASN A 43 12.77 -0.13 -1.52
CA ASN A 43 12.64 1.31 -1.75
C ASN A 43 11.57 1.95 -0.83
N PRO A 44 12.00 2.48 0.34
CA PRO A 44 11.11 3.10 1.32
C PRO A 44 10.27 4.25 0.76
N SER A 45 10.91 5.15 0.00
CA SER A 45 10.27 6.34 -0.57
C SER A 45 9.21 5.96 -1.61
N ALA A 46 9.52 4.98 -2.47
CA ALA A 46 8.56 4.48 -3.45
C ALA A 46 7.38 3.77 -2.79
N PHE A 47 7.62 3.03 -1.69
CA PHE A 47 6.55 2.41 -0.92
C PHE A 47 5.60 3.47 -0.33
N VAL A 48 6.13 4.50 0.35
CA VAL A 48 5.30 5.59 0.90
C VAL A 48 4.53 6.33 -0.19
N ALA A 49 5.15 6.58 -1.35
CA ALA A 49 4.48 7.21 -2.49
C ALA A 49 3.31 6.35 -3.02
N SER A 50 3.45 5.02 -3.02
CA SER A 50 2.41 4.09 -3.48
C SER A 50 1.16 4.09 -2.59
N LEU A 51 1.30 4.39 -1.28
CA LEU A 51 0.17 4.44 -0.34
C LEU A 51 -0.77 5.63 -0.58
N VAL A 52 -0.29 6.66 -1.29
CA VAL A 52 -1.05 7.90 -1.55
C VAL A 52 -1.42 8.00 -3.03
N ASP A 53 -1.39 6.88 -3.77
CA ASP A 53 -1.70 6.83 -5.20
C ASP A 53 -3.19 7.08 -5.50
N ARG A 54 -3.55 8.36 -5.40
CA ARG A 54 -4.86 8.93 -5.68
C ARG A 54 -5.20 8.95 -7.15
N GLU A 55 -4.29 8.57 -8.03
CA GLU A 55 -4.51 8.59 -9.49
C GLU A 55 -4.57 7.17 -10.07
N ALA A 56 -4.48 6.13 -9.23
CA ALA A 56 -4.39 4.73 -9.67
C ALA A 56 -3.25 4.50 -10.69
N LYS A 57 -2.12 5.19 -10.49
CA LYS A 57 -0.89 5.03 -11.27
C LYS A 57 -0.14 3.72 -10.97
N GLY A 58 -0.54 3.00 -9.94
CA GLY A 58 -0.04 1.68 -9.61
C GLY A 58 -0.30 0.70 -10.76
N GLY A 59 0.57 -0.32 -10.85
CA GLY A 59 0.49 -1.33 -11.89
C GLY A 59 -0.87 -2.04 -11.98
N PRO A 60 -1.14 -2.69 -13.12
CA PRO A 60 -2.40 -3.38 -13.39
C PRO A 60 -2.70 -4.47 -12.33
N VAL A 61 -3.98 -4.81 -12.17
CA VAL A 61 -4.48 -5.68 -11.09
C VAL A 61 -4.69 -7.09 -11.61
N THR A 62 -4.17 -8.09 -10.90
CA THR A 62 -4.41 -9.51 -11.20
C THR A 62 -5.78 -9.93 -10.65
N LEU A 63 -6.61 -10.51 -11.50
CA LEU A 63 -7.92 -11.07 -11.18
C LEU A 63 -7.79 -12.52 -10.68
N PRO A 64 -8.84 -13.08 -10.04
CA PRO A 64 -8.83 -14.46 -9.55
C PRO A 64 -8.63 -15.53 -10.65
N ASP A 65 -8.93 -15.20 -11.90
CA ASP A 65 -8.68 -16.06 -13.06
C ASP A 65 -7.23 -15.98 -13.59
N GLY A 66 -6.38 -15.20 -12.93
CA GLY A 66 -4.99 -14.97 -13.31
C GLY A 66 -4.78 -13.91 -14.40
N SER A 67 -5.84 -13.34 -14.96
CA SER A 67 -5.72 -12.26 -15.94
C SER A 67 -5.33 -10.93 -15.28
N THR A 68 -4.67 -10.06 -16.02
CA THR A 68 -4.24 -8.75 -15.51
C THR A 68 -5.00 -7.64 -16.22
N VAL A 69 -5.72 -6.79 -15.47
CA VAL A 69 -6.53 -5.69 -16.02
C VAL A 69 -6.01 -4.33 -15.59
N ALA A 70 -6.19 -3.32 -16.46
CA ALA A 70 -5.84 -1.93 -16.13
C ALA A 70 -6.61 -1.46 -14.89
N ARG A 71 -5.92 -0.72 -14.02
CA ARG A 71 -6.49 -0.21 -12.78
C ARG A 71 -7.50 0.90 -13.11
N ILE A 72 -8.72 0.81 -12.57
CA ILE A 72 -9.77 1.80 -12.83
C ILE A 72 -9.39 3.11 -12.14
N PRO A 73 -9.35 4.25 -12.84
CA PRO A 73 -9.04 5.54 -12.22
C PRO A 73 -10.13 5.93 -11.21
N PRO A 74 -9.76 6.56 -10.08
CA PRO A 74 -10.74 6.96 -9.08
C PRO A 74 -11.68 8.04 -9.62
N ARG A 75 -12.92 8.02 -9.13
CA ARG A 75 -13.95 9.01 -9.48
C ARG A 75 -13.44 10.41 -9.12
N ARG A 76 -13.36 11.31 -10.12
CA ARG A 76 -13.01 12.72 -9.88
C ARG A 76 -14.01 13.33 -8.87
N PRO A 77 -13.56 14.13 -7.89
CA PRO A 77 -14.48 14.87 -7.04
C PRO A 77 -15.33 15.79 -7.91
N ALA A 78 -16.63 15.87 -7.63
CA ALA A 78 -17.53 16.81 -8.30
C ALA A 78 -16.97 18.22 -8.13
N ARG A 79 -16.85 18.97 -9.23
CA ARG A 79 -16.53 20.40 -9.17
C ARG A 79 -17.66 21.06 -8.37
N ARG A 80 -17.31 21.69 -7.25
CA ARG A 80 -18.19 22.62 -6.53
C ARG A 80 -18.24 23.93 -7.30
#